data_AF-W2QQS5-F1
#
_entry.id   AF-W2QQS5-F1
#
_cell.length_a   1.000
_cell.length_b   1.000
_cell.length_c   1.000
_cell.angle_alpha   90.00
_cell.angle_beta   90.00
_cell.angle_gamma   90.00
#
_symmetry.space_group_name_H-M   'P 1'
#
loop_
_entity.id
_entity.type
_entity.pdbx_description
1 polymer ?
#
loop_
_entity_poly.entity_id
_entity_poly.type
_entity_poly.pdbx_seq_one_letter_code
_entity_poly.pdbx_strand_id
1 'polypeptide(L)'
;MNSAEVSEYEAKRLRRIEENRRKLQALNLPTLAAPLLPTSKNKKRKRDVEEKPEEPTRKSLRQQKLRKRERQRWKQEEHQFKQEKRDRIKSDKQERKRFKKLEKQKMKELKKQKKLEKKLQKELETSQNEKHEHKHEKDQPNQCVTLDPVQQFEQQPRILDWRLRRKLQAQAERRKASLKRREERKALREKENVAKMERKRIKRELKEKQRAKELMGRLFLKEVEKQQRFEELELMREEDRLSRQYAKQLKREEKQREREEKITAKIKLEEEIWTTQMEIKREEVERHEEETRRLKREKERKKTEAISRELYPVQQVNLPFIRISNATKQGKVKPTPLLKVDANLFHGFSLGKQFLPPGKNSVMQALCPGGYNPAFRSDGGLHVWQNAMTFFMNATSGIFYRYLFQEVIVRGRKHVIFRWARCQDITPPILERLRRVQKGEEQLRFDDNYYDTPSPTDLKPEPLLLFVQYPKGPYIYCGRLGYLGYRSNPLEFSFQLLDINALNWGNLRTLLTTC
;
A
#
# COMPACT_ATOMS: atom_id res chain seq x y z
N MET A 1 25.72 19.95 -21.21
CA MET A 1 24.56 19.24 -20.65
C MET A 1 23.76 18.67 -21.80
N ASN A 2 23.54 17.36 -21.78
CA ASN A 2 23.07 16.56 -22.91
C ASN A 2 21.70 17.02 -23.42
N SER A 3 21.64 17.37 -24.69
CA SER A 3 20.42 17.55 -25.46
C SER A 3 19.75 16.18 -25.66
N ALA A 4 18.90 15.81 -24.72
CA ALA A 4 17.96 14.71 -24.93
C ALA A 4 17.09 15.07 -26.14
N GLU A 5 17.09 14.21 -27.15
CA GLU A 5 16.23 14.34 -28.33
C GLU A 5 14.76 14.29 -27.88
N VAL A 6 14.19 15.47 -27.70
CA VAL A 6 12.79 15.66 -27.36
C VAL A 6 11.95 15.17 -28.54
N SER A 7 10.98 14.28 -28.27
CA SER A 7 10.04 13.78 -29.28
C SER A 7 9.44 14.92 -30.11
N GLU A 8 9.21 14.70 -31.41
CA GLU A 8 8.69 15.73 -32.33
C GLU A 8 7.40 16.41 -31.82
N TYR A 9 6.54 15.63 -31.14
CA TYR A 9 5.36 16.14 -30.47
C TYR A 9 5.70 17.14 -29.34
N GLU A 10 6.71 16.82 -28.55
CA GLU A 10 7.10 17.61 -27.39
C GLU A 10 7.89 18.85 -27.80
N ALA A 11 8.68 18.79 -28.88
CA ALA A 11 9.24 19.97 -29.53
C ALA A 11 8.14 20.93 -30.04
N LYS A 12 7.10 20.40 -30.69
CA LYS A 12 5.95 21.19 -31.15
C LYS A 12 5.15 21.79 -29.99
N ARG A 13 5.02 21.07 -28.88
CA ARG A 13 4.39 21.55 -27.65
C ARG A 13 5.19 22.71 -27.03
N LEU A 14 6.52 22.59 -26.96
CA LEU A 14 7.40 23.62 -26.41
C LEU A 14 7.37 24.90 -27.27
N ARG A 15 7.39 24.78 -28.60
CA ARG A 15 7.23 25.93 -29.51
C ARG A 15 5.93 26.70 -29.26
N ARG A 16 4.80 26.00 -29.06
CA ARG A 16 3.52 26.65 -28.73
C ARG A 16 3.52 27.34 -27.37
N ILE A 17 4.20 26.76 -26.37
CA ILE A 17 4.35 27.35 -25.04
C ILE A 17 5.16 28.65 -25.13
N GLU A 18 6.23 28.65 -25.92
CA GLU A 18 7.09 29.80 -26.12
C GLU A 18 6.39 30.92 -26.92
N GLU A 19 5.67 30.56 -27.97
CA GLU A 19 4.85 31.51 -28.74
C GLU A 19 3.77 32.17 -27.87
N ASN A 20 3.10 31.39 -27.01
CA ASN A 20 2.13 31.93 -26.05
C ASN A 20 2.79 32.82 -25.00
N ARG A 21 4.00 32.48 -24.54
CA ARG A 21 4.77 33.36 -23.63
C ARG A 21 5.10 34.70 -24.28
N ARG A 22 5.54 34.70 -25.54
CA ARG A 22 5.81 35.94 -26.29
C ARG A 22 4.54 36.77 -26.48
N LYS A 23 3.41 36.14 -26.81
CA LYS A 23 2.12 36.83 -26.92
C LYS A 23 1.67 37.43 -25.58
N LEU A 24 1.85 36.71 -24.48
CA LEU A 24 1.51 37.21 -23.14
C LEU A 24 2.43 38.36 -22.70
N GLN A 25 3.72 38.31 -23.03
CA GLN A 25 4.66 39.41 -22.78
C GLN A 25 4.33 40.64 -23.62
N ALA A 26 3.96 40.46 -24.90
CA ALA A 26 3.54 41.56 -25.78
C ALA A 26 2.27 42.27 -25.29
N LEU A 27 1.43 41.60 -24.49
CA LEU A 27 0.21 42.17 -23.92
C LEU A 27 0.46 42.99 -22.63
N ASN A 28 1.71 43.13 -22.16
CA ASN A 28 2.10 43.92 -20.97
C ASN A 28 1.21 43.66 -19.74
N LEU A 29 0.74 42.42 -19.56
CA LEU A 29 -0.06 42.06 -18.40
C LEU A 29 0.85 41.92 -17.17
N PRO A 30 0.46 42.46 -15.99
CA PRO A 30 1.24 42.32 -14.77
C PRO A 30 1.49 40.84 -14.49
N THR A 31 2.75 40.43 -14.59
CA THR A 31 3.14 39.03 -14.39
C THR A 31 3.08 38.75 -12.89
N LEU A 32 1.98 38.14 -12.44
CA LEU A 32 1.86 37.67 -11.06
C LEU A 32 3.02 36.70 -10.79
N ALA A 33 3.89 37.07 -9.84
CA ALA A 33 5.06 36.28 -9.48
C ALA A 33 4.64 34.83 -9.16
N ALA A 34 5.35 33.87 -9.75
CA ALA A 34 5.10 32.46 -9.52
C ALA A 34 5.24 32.14 -8.02
N PRO A 35 4.34 31.33 -7.44
CA PRO A 35 4.47 30.91 -6.05
C PRO A 35 5.72 30.04 -5.92
N LEU A 36 6.62 30.43 -5.02
CA LEU A 36 7.76 29.62 -4.62
C LEU A 36 7.26 28.27 -4.08
N LEU A 37 7.92 27.20 -4.51
CA LEU A 37 7.68 25.82 -4.09
C LEU A 37 7.61 25.70 -2.56
N PRO A 38 6.59 25.02 -2.00
CA PRO A 38 6.48 24.86 -0.56
C PRO A 38 7.50 23.82 -0.08
N THR A 39 8.57 24.29 0.56
CA THR A 39 9.44 23.44 1.35
C THR A 39 8.67 22.90 2.56
N SER A 40 8.73 21.59 2.70
CA SER A 40 8.08 20.80 3.73
C SER A 40 8.45 21.24 5.15
N LYS A 41 7.42 21.37 6.00
CA LYS A 41 7.35 21.06 7.45
C LYS A 41 6.30 21.98 8.10
N ASN A 42 5.09 21.47 8.34
CA ASN A 42 4.45 21.49 9.66
C ASN A 42 3.01 20.95 9.66
N LYS A 43 2.84 19.90 10.48
CA LYS A 43 1.80 19.69 11.49
C LYS A 43 0.35 20.12 11.18
N LYS A 44 -0.45 19.07 11.01
CA LYS A 44 -1.89 18.94 11.29
C LYS A 44 -2.37 19.90 12.41
N ARG A 45 -3.40 20.69 12.11
CA ARG A 45 -4.34 21.21 13.12
C ARG A 45 -5.69 20.54 12.94
N LYS A 46 -6.14 19.91 14.03
CA LYS A 46 -7.50 19.45 14.29
C LYS A 46 -8.45 20.66 14.35
N ARG A 47 -9.65 20.49 13.80
CA ARG A 47 -10.78 21.40 13.89
C ARG A 47 -12.00 20.51 14.09
N ASP A 48 -12.49 20.44 15.31
CA ASP A 48 -13.83 19.95 15.67
C ASP A 48 -14.51 21.17 16.32
N VAL A 49 -15.72 21.58 15.97
CA VAL A 49 -16.97 20.84 16.09
C VAL A 49 -17.95 21.22 14.97
N GLU A 50 -18.62 20.20 14.44
CA GLU A 50 -19.89 20.18 13.69
C GLU A 50 -20.39 21.48 13.04
N GLU A 51 -19.90 21.74 11.84
CA GLU A 51 -20.85 21.93 10.73
C GLU A 51 -20.61 20.74 9.80
N LYS A 52 -21.67 19.99 9.49
CA LYS A 52 -21.68 19.13 8.31
C LYS A 52 -21.06 19.94 7.17
N PRO A 53 -20.07 19.44 6.43
CA PRO A 53 -19.87 19.96 5.10
C PRO A 53 -21.16 19.59 4.36
N GLU A 54 -22.10 20.53 4.26
CA GLU A 54 -23.08 20.48 3.19
C GLU A 54 -22.25 20.27 1.93
N GLU A 55 -22.39 19.08 1.33
CA GLU A 55 -21.93 18.90 -0.04
C GLU A 55 -22.38 20.14 -0.79
N PRO A 56 -21.50 20.85 -1.52
CA PRO A 56 -21.83 22.13 -2.09
C PRO A 56 -23.17 21.99 -2.82
N THR A 57 -24.22 22.57 -2.24
CA THR A 57 -25.63 22.37 -2.62
C THR A 57 -25.90 22.93 -4.01
N ARG A 58 -24.88 23.53 -4.63
CA ARG A 58 -24.80 23.77 -6.06
C ARG A 58 -23.37 23.53 -6.57
N LYS A 59 -23.09 22.28 -6.95
CA LYS A 59 -21.90 21.93 -7.74
C LYS A 59 -21.89 22.80 -9.00
N SER A 60 -20.76 23.44 -9.31
CA SER A 60 -20.67 24.35 -10.46
C SER A 60 -21.13 23.63 -11.74
N LEU A 61 -21.86 24.34 -12.61
CA LEU A 61 -22.38 23.80 -13.87
C LEU A 61 -21.28 23.08 -14.69
N ARG A 62 -20.04 23.55 -14.57
CA ARG A 62 -18.86 22.97 -15.21
C ARG A 62 -18.47 21.61 -14.63
N GLN A 63 -18.46 21.44 -13.31
CA GLN A 63 -18.22 20.14 -12.67
C GLN A 63 -19.35 19.14 -12.95
N GLN A 64 -20.60 19.60 -12.98
CA GLN A 64 -21.73 18.74 -13.30
C GLN A 64 -21.68 18.27 -14.76
N LYS A 65 -21.28 19.14 -15.69
CA LYS A 65 -21.04 18.78 -17.11
C LYS A 65 -19.87 17.81 -17.26
N LEU A 66 -18.78 17.98 -16.52
CA LEU A 66 -17.64 17.07 -16.55
C LEU A 66 -18.01 15.67 -16.05
N ARG A 67 -18.70 15.56 -14.91
CA ARG A 67 -19.15 14.26 -14.40
C ARG A 67 -20.19 13.59 -15.30
N LYS A 68 -21.08 14.36 -15.95
CA LYS A 68 -22.00 13.81 -16.96
C LYS A 68 -21.23 13.24 -18.15
N ARG A 69 -20.17 13.91 -18.62
CA ARG A 69 -19.29 13.41 -19.69
C ARG A 69 -18.49 12.18 -19.27
N GLU A 70 -17.96 12.16 -18.04
CA GLU A 70 -17.26 10.98 -17.50
C GLU A 70 -18.19 9.78 -17.37
N ARG A 71 -19.40 9.97 -16.86
CA ARG A 71 -20.42 8.90 -16.79
C ARG A 71 -20.82 8.39 -18.18
N GLN A 72 -20.87 9.26 -19.19
CA GLN A 72 -21.13 8.86 -20.57
C GLN A 72 -19.96 8.05 -21.16
N ARG A 73 -18.71 8.47 -20.92
CA ARG A 73 -17.52 7.72 -21.33
C ARG A 73 -17.47 6.35 -20.68
N TRP A 74 -17.71 6.28 -19.38
CA TRP A 74 -17.71 5.01 -18.65
C TRP A 74 -18.80 4.05 -19.17
N LYS A 75 -19.99 4.56 -19.50
CA LYS A 75 -21.05 3.74 -20.14
C LYS A 75 -20.66 3.26 -21.54
N GLN A 76 -19.95 4.08 -22.32
CA GLN A 76 -19.44 3.69 -23.63
C GLN A 76 -18.36 2.61 -23.52
N GLU A 77 -17.41 2.77 -22.58
CA GLU A 77 -16.37 1.78 -22.28
C GLU A 77 -16.96 0.46 -21.78
N GLU A 78 -17.96 0.51 -20.89
CA GLU A 78 -18.65 -0.68 -20.40
C GLU A 78 -19.40 -1.42 -21.53
N HIS A 79 -20.02 -0.67 -22.45
CA HIS A 79 -20.68 -1.25 -23.62
C HIS A 79 -19.66 -1.88 -24.58
N GLN A 80 -18.55 -1.20 -24.86
CA GLN A 80 -17.46 -1.74 -25.69
C GLN A 80 -16.88 -3.02 -25.08
N PHE A 81 -16.62 -3.03 -23.77
CA PHE A 81 -16.12 -4.20 -23.07
C PHE A 81 -17.10 -5.39 -23.12
N LYS A 82 -18.41 -5.13 -22.96
CA LYS A 82 -19.44 -6.17 -23.12
C LYS A 82 -19.51 -6.70 -24.56
N GLN A 83 -19.31 -5.84 -25.55
CA GLN A 83 -19.31 -6.22 -26.96
C GLN A 83 -18.07 -7.06 -27.31
N GLU A 84 -16.88 -6.63 -26.88
CA GLU A 84 -15.64 -7.38 -27.07
C GLU A 84 -15.70 -8.77 -26.41
N LYS A 85 -16.27 -8.87 -25.21
CA LYS A 85 -16.47 -10.17 -24.54
C LYS A 85 -17.41 -11.08 -25.32
N ARG A 86 -18.47 -10.53 -25.93
CA ARG A 86 -19.39 -11.29 -26.79
C ARG A 86 -18.69 -11.76 -28.07
N ASP A 87 -17.84 -10.93 -28.66
CA ASP A 87 -17.13 -11.26 -29.89
C ASP A 87 -16.01 -12.30 -29.65
N ARG A 88 -15.30 -12.23 -28.52
CA ARG A 88 -14.37 -13.30 -28.09
C ARG A 88 -15.09 -14.63 -27.92
N ILE A 89 -16.23 -14.66 -27.23
CA ILE A 89 -17.03 -15.90 -27.05
C ILE A 89 -17.50 -16.45 -28.40
N LYS A 90 -17.90 -15.58 -29.35
CA LYS A 90 -18.26 -16.01 -30.71
C LYS A 90 -17.07 -16.58 -31.46
N SER A 91 -15.90 -15.94 -31.38
CA SER A 91 -14.65 -16.41 -31.99
C SER A 91 -14.25 -17.79 -31.47
N ASP A 92 -14.20 -17.95 -30.14
CA ASP A 92 -13.88 -19.23 -29.48
C ASP A 92 -14.85 -20.35 -29.92
N LYS A 93 -16.14 -20.02 -30.06
CA LYS A 93 -17.16 -20.96 -30.55
C LYS A 93 -16.92 -21.36 -32.01
N GLN A 94 -16.43 -20.44 -32.85
CA GLN A 94 -16.07 -20.74 -34.24
C GLN A 94 -14.79 -21.59 -34.31
N GLU A 95 -13.77 -21.28 -33.52
CA GLU A 95 -12.54 -22.06 -33.45
C GLU A 95 -12.80 -23.49 -32.98
N ARG A 96 -13.59 -23.68 -31.92
CA ARG A 96 -14.02 -25.02 -31.48
C ARG A 96 -14.75 -25.80 -32.57
N LYS A 97 -15.59 -25.13 -33.37
CA LYS A 97 -16.26 -25.77 -34.53
C LYS A 97 -15.26 -26.17 -35.62
N ARG A 98 -14.26 -25.34 -35.92
CA ARG A 98 -13.19 -25.66 -36.87
C ARG A 98 -12.35 -26.84 -36.39
N PHE A 99 -11.96 -26.83 -35.11
CA PHE A 99 -11.18 -27.92 -34.49
C PHE A 99 -11.94 -29.25 -34.55
N LYS A 100 -13.23 -29.25 -34.20
CA LYS A 100 -14.10 -30.45 -34.28
C LYS A 100 -14.28 -30.96 -35.72
N LYS A 101 -14.26 -30.08 -36.74
CA LYS A 101 -14.29 -30.49 -38.15
C LYS A 101 -12.98 -31.14 -38.59
N LEU A 102 -11.84 -30.55 -38.22
CA LEU A 102 -10.51 -31.10 -38.49
C LEU A 102 -10.31 -32.47 -37.83
N GLU A 103 -10.73 -32.63 -36.57
CA GLU A 103 -10.66 -33.89 -35.85
C GLU A 103 -11.52 -34.99 -36.53
N LYS A 104 -12.73 -34.64 -36.98
CA LYS A 104 -13.56 -35.55 -37.79
C LYS A 104 -12.91 -35.93 -39.12
N GLN A 105 -12.21 -35.01 -39.79
CA GLN A 105 -11.47 -35.29 -41.02
C GLN A 105 -10.32 -36.26 -40.77
N LYS A 106 -9.49 -35.99 -39.75
CA LYS A 106 -8.39 -36.91 -39.33
C LYS A 106 -8.92 -38.31 -38.99
N MET A 107 -10.05 -38.40 -38.29
CA MET A 107 -10.68 -39.69 -37.99
C MET A 107 -11.21 -40.42 -39.24
N LYS A 108 -11.71 -39.69 -40.25
CA LYS A 108 -12.12 -40.29 -41.53
C LYS A 108 -10.91 -40.77 -42.34
N GLU A 109 -9.81 -40.02 -42.36
CA GLU A 109 -8.55 -40.41 -43.01
C GLU A 109 -7.96 -41.65 -42.35
N LEU A 110 -7.91 -41.69 -41.02
CA LEU A 110 -7.44 -42.86 -40.26
C LEU A 110 -8.29 -44.11 -40.58
N LYS A 111 -9.61 -43.96 -40.70
CA LYS A 111 -10.50 -45.05 -41.12
C LYS A 111 -10.26 -45.49 -42.56
N LYS A 112 -9.93 -44.57 -43.47
CA LYS A 112 -9.55 -44.91 -44.86
C LYS A 112 -8.22 -45.66 -44.91
N GLN A 113 -7.21 -45.20 -44.17
CA GLN A 113 -5.91 -45.88 -44.05
C GLN A 113 -6.08 -47.30 -43.50
N LYS A 114 -6.82 -47.48 -42.41
CA LYS A 114 -7.12 -48.83 -41.87
C LYS A 114 -7.88 -49.73 -42.85
N LYS A 115 -8.74 -49.17 -43.72
CA LYS A 115 -9.42 -49.93 -44.77
C LYS A 115 -8.47 -50.34 -45.89
N LEU A 116 -7.54 -49.46 -46.30
CA LEU A 116 -6.51 -49.78 -47.29
C LEU A 116 -5.54 -50.83 -46.77
N GLU A 117 -5.11 -50.72 -45.52
CA GLU A 117 -4.26 -51.70 -44.84
C GLU A 117 -4.93 -53.08 -44.79
N LYS A 118 -6.22 -53.15 -44.44
CA LYS A 118 -7.00 -54.39 -44.51
C LYS A 118 -7.16 -54.95 -45.93
N LYS A 119 -7.21 -54.11 -46.96
CA LYS A 119 -7.29 -54.56 -48.37
C LYS A 119 -5.94 -55.13 -48.82
N LEU A 120 -4.84 -54.44 -48.53
CA LEU A 120 -3.47 -54.91 -48.79
C LEU A 120 -3.20 -56.24 -48.08
N GLN A 121 -3.69 -56.39 -46.84
CA GLN A 121 -3.55 -57.63 -46.09
C GLN A 121 -4.34 -58.79 -46.72
N LYS A 122 -5.56 -58.52 -47.22
CA LYS A 122 -6.35 -59.50 -47.97
C LYS A 122 -5.72 -59.85 -49.33
N GLU A 123 -5.17 -58.89 -50.07
CA GLU A 123 -4.45 -59.15 -51.32
C GLU A 123 -3.19 -60.00 -51.10
N LEU A 124 -2.45 -59.74 -50.02
CA LEU A 124 -1.32 -60.57 -49.62
C LEU A 124 -1.75 -62.00 -49.26
N GLU A 125 -2.89 -62.17 -48.60
CA GLU A 125 -3.48 -63.49 -48.29
C GLU A 125 -3.95 -64.21 -49.56
N THR A 126 -4.61 -63.52 -50.50
CA THR A 126 -5.04 -64.13 -51.78
C THR A 126 -3.84 -64.49 -52.67
N SER A 127 -2.81 -63.64 -52.77
CA SER A 127 -1.59 -63.99 -53.52
C SER A 127 -0.77 -65.09 -52.86
N GLN A 128 -0.89 -65.31 -51.54
CA GLN A 128 -0.33 -66.48 -50.88
C GLN A 128 -1.15 -67.75 -51.15
N ASN A 129 -2.48 -67.64 -51.24
CA ASN A 129 -3.37 -68.74 -51.60
C ASN A 129 -3.25 -69.12 -53.09
N GLU A 130 -3.12 -68.17 -54.01
CA GLU A 130 -2.88 -68.43 -55.45
C GLU A 130 -1.50 -69.09 -55.68
N LYS A 131 -0.48 -68.73 -54.89
CA LYS A 131 0.82 -69.43 -54.88
C LYS A 131 0.73 -70.87 -54.32
N HIS A 132 -0.29 -71.15 -53.51
CA HIS A 132 -0.60 -72.48 -53.01
C HIS A 132 -1.44 -73.29 -54.01
N GLU A 133 -2.34 -72.66 -54.77
CA GLU A 133 -3.13 -73.30 -55.83
C GLU A 133 -2.28 -73.60 -57.09
N HIS A 134 -1.38 -72.70 -57.52
CA HIS A 134 -0.45 -72.97 -58.63
C HIS A 134 0.67 -73.98 -58.32
N LYS A 135 0.78 -74.46 -57.07
CA LYS A 135 1.64 -75.61 -56.72
C LYS A 135 0.89 -76.95 -56.72
N HIS A 136 -0.44 -76.94 -56.85
CA HIS A 136 -1.26 -78.15 -56.89
C HIS A 136 -1.75 -78.53 -58.31
N GLU A 137 -1.41 -77.74 -59.33
CA GLU A 137 -1.89 -77.90 -60.71
C GLU A 137 -0.76 -78.17 -61.73
N LYS A 138 0.32 -78.84 -61.29
CA LYS A 138 1.31 -79.49 -62.15
C LYS A 138 1.70 -80.80 -61.51
N ASP A 139 0.97 -81.86 -61.85
CA ASP A 139 1.43 -83.25 -61.87
C ASP A 139 0.27 -84.12 -62.41
N GLN A 140 0.00 -84.00 -63.71
CA GLN A 140 -0.50 -85.15 -64.45
C GLN A 140 0.69 -86.08 -64.75
N PRO A 141 0.50 -87.39 -64.71
CA PRO A 141 1.08 -88.21 -65.75
C PRO A 141 0.01 -88.99 -66.52
N ASN A 142 0.08 -88.76 -67.82
CA ASN A 142 -0.40 -89.61 -68.90
C ASN A 142 -0.05 -91.08 -68.70
N GLN A 143 -1.02 -91.92 -69.08
CA GLN A 143 -0.90 -93.11 -69.92
C GLN A 143 0.41 -93.92 -69.85
N CYS A 144 0.29 -95.20 -69.48
CA CYS A 144 0.95 -96.26 -70.24
C CYS A 144 0.16 -97.57 -70.10
N VAL A 145 -0.51 -97.93 -71.19
CA VAL A 145 -1.02 -99.25 -71.51
C VAL A 145 0.16 -100.10 -71.94
N THR A 146 0.38 -101.25 -71.30
CA THR A 146 1.07 -102.43 -71.87
C THR A 146 0.86 -103.59 -70.88
N LEU A 147 -0.05 -104.51 -71.20
CA LEU A 147 0.18 -105.74 -71.99
C LEU A 147 0.65 -106.91 -71.11
N ASP A 148 -0.23 -107.91 -71.06
CA ASP A 148 0.01 -109.28 -70.62
C ASP A 148 1.30 -109.86 -71.20
N PRO A 149 2.06 -110.67 -70.44
CA PRO A 149 2.95 -111.64 -71.02
C PRO A 149 2.20 -112.97 -71.17
N VAL A 150 1.63 -113.15 -72.36
CA VAL A 150 1.33 -114.47 -72.94
C VAL A 150 2.65 -115.10 -73.39
N GLN A 151 2.78 -116.40 -73.13
CA GLN A 151 3.82 -117.33 -73.64
C GLN A 151 5.24 -117.08 -73.09
N GLN A 152 5.94 -118.09 -72.61
CA GLN A 152 6.39 -119.22 -73.41
C GLN A 152 6.53 -120.49 -72.55
N PHE A 153 6.00 -121.60 -73.05
CA PHE A 153 6.47 -122.94 -72.71
C PHE A 153 7.94 -123.04 -73.16
N GLU A 154 8.88 -122.76 -72.25
CA GLU A 154 10.27 -123.16 -72.43
C GLU A 154 10.34 -124.68 -72.30
N GLN A 155 10.32 -125.34 -73.46
CA GLN A 155 10.78 -126.72 -73.61
C GLN A 155 12.19 -126.80 -73.03
N GLN A 156 12.31 -127.43 -71.86
CA GLN A 156 13.61 -127.73 -71.27
C GLN A 156 14.37 -128.65 -72.23
N PRO A 157 15.55 -128.28 -72.76
CA PRO A 157 16.38 -129.23 -73.46
C PRO A 157 16.77 -130.35 -72.49
N ARG A 158 16.65 -131.60 -72.94
CA ARG A 158 17.12 -132.80 -72.23
C ARG A 158 18.65 -132.73 -72.08
N ILE A 159 19.11 -131.97 -71.11
CA ILE A 159 20.51 -131.92 -70.68
C ILE A 159 20.71 -133.10 -69.72
N LEU A 160 21.33 -134.17 -70.21
CA LEU A 160 21.57 -135.43 -69.50
C LEU A 160 22.73 -135.33 -68.47
N ASP A 161 22.77 -134.25 -67.69
CA ASP A 161 23.70 -134.14 -66.56
C ASP A 161 23.06 -133.38 -65.37
N TRP A 162 22.67 -134.12 -64.34
CA TRP A 162 21.93 -133.62 -63.17
C TRP A 162 22.71 -132.58 -62.36
N ARG A 163 24.05 -132.59 -62.44
CA ARG A 163 24.92 -131.64 -61.72
C ARG A 163 24.75 -130.22 -62.25
N LEU A 164 24.62 -130.06 -63.57
CA LEU A 164 24.49 -128.74 -64.20
C LEU A 164 23.13 -128.11 -63.89
N ARG A 165 22.05 -128.90 -63.88
CA ARG A 165 20.69 -128.45 -63.50
C ARG A 165 20.66 -127.90 -62.08
N ARG A 166 21.26 -128.64 -61.12
CA ARG A 166 21.31 -128.22 -59.71
C ARG A 166 22.15 -126.95 -59.52
N LYS A 167 23.22 -126.78 -60.30
CA LYS A 167 24.07 -125.56 -60.29
C LYS A 167 23.33 -124.34 -60.83
N LEU A 168 22.62 -124.47 -61.95
CA LEU A 168 21.79 -123.39 -62.51
C LEU A 168 20.62 -123.02 -61.60
N GLN A 169 19.98 -124.01 -60.98
CA GLN A 169 18.90 -123.78 -60.01
C GLN A 169 19.43 -123.04 -58.76
N ALA A 170 20.56 -123.46 -58.20
CA ALA A 170 21.19 -122.76 -57.08
C ALA A 170 21.61 -121.32 -57.45
N GLN A 171 22.05 -121.07 -58.69
CA GLN A 171 22.38 -119.72 -59.16
C GLN A 171 21.12 -118.85 -59.32
N ALA A 172 20.02 -119.42 -59.83
CA ALA A 172 18.73 -118.74 -59.93
C ALA A 172 18.14 -118.43 -58.54
N GLU A 173 18.23 -119.36 -57.59
CA GLU A 173 17.81 -119.17 -56.20
C GLU A 173 18.64 -118.10 -55.48
N ARG A 174 19.96 -118.08 -55.68
CA ARG A 174 20.83 -117.01 -55.16
C ARG A 174 20.45 -115.64 -55.72
N ARG A 175 20.15 -115.55 -57.03
CA ARG A 175 19.67 -114.31 -57.66
C ARG A 175 18.31 -113.88 -57.08
N LYS A 176 17.35 -114.80 -56.95
CA LYS A 176 16.04 -114.52 -56.34
C LYS A 176 16.18 -114.07 -54.88
N ALA A 177 17.00 -114.75 -54.08
CA ALA A 177 17.26 -114.37 -52.68
C ALA A 177 17.93 -112.99 -52.58
N SER A 178 18.86 -112.67 -53.48
CA SER A 178 19.51 -111.35 -53.53
C SER A 178 18.53 -110.23 -53.91
N LEU A 179 17.63 -110.47 -54.86
CA LEU A 179 16.58 -109.51 -55.23
C LEU A 179 15.60 -109.30 -54.08
N LYS A 180 15.14 -110.38 -53.46
CA LYS A 180 14.25 -110.32 -52.29
C LYS A 180 14.87 -109.51 -51.13
N ARG A 181 16.15 -109.72 -50.81
CA ARG A 181 16.87 -108.90 -49.81
C ARG A 181 16.97 -107.42 -50.21
N ARG A 182 17.07 -107.12 -51.50
CA ARG A 182 17.14 -105.74 -52.01
C ARG A 182 15.78 -105.05 -51.93
N GLU A 183 14.71 -105.78 -52.22
CA GLU A 183 13.32 -105.33 -52.07
C GLU A 183 12.96 -105.13 -50.59
N GLU A 184 13.32 -106.07 -49.72
CA GLU A 184 13.15 -105.94 -48.26
C GLU A 184 13.90 -104.70 -47.71
N ARG A 185 15.12 -104.43 -48.19
CA ARG A 185 15.86 -103.21 -47.84
C ARG A 185 15.21 -101.93 -48.36
N LYS A 186 14.63 -101.95 -49.57
CA LYS A 186 13.88 -100.80 -50.10
C LYS A 186 12.62 -100.55 -49.27
N ALA A 187 11.84 -101.59 -49.02
CA ALA A 187 10.63 -101.53 -48.19
C ALA A 187 10.94 -101.04 -46.77
N LEU A 188 12.08 -101.43 -46.18
CA LEU A 188 12.50 -100.95 -44.86
C LEU A 188 12.85 -99.45 -44.87
N ARG A 189 13.56 -98.96 -45.91
CA ARG A 189 13.86 -97.53 -46.08
C ARG A 189 12.61 -96.70 -46.34
N GLU A 190 11.66 -97.23 -47.10
CA GLU A 190 10.36 -96.58 -47.32
C GLU A 190 9.58 -96.45 -46.00
N LYS A 191 9.51 -97.53 -45.21
CA LYS A 191 8.90 -97.48 -43.86
C LYS A 191 9.59 -96.46 -42.95
N GLU A 192 10.92 -96.40 -42.97
CA GLU A 192 11.68 -95.42 -42.17
C GLU A 192 11.43 -93.98 -42.64
N ASN A 193 11.36 -93.74 -43.95
CA ASN A 193 11.05 -92.43 -44.52
C ASN A 193 9.63 -91.98 -44.18
N VAL A 194 8.65 -92.87 -44.27
CA VAL A 194 7.26 -92.60 -43.86
C VAL A 194 7.20 -92.26 -42.37
N ALA A 195 7.83 -93.07 -41.51
CA ALA A 195 7.90 -92.80 -40.07
C ALA A 195 8.61 -91.46 -39.76
N LYS A 196 9.64 -91.09 -40.51
CA LYS A 196 10.33 -89.80 -40.38
C LYS A 196 9.43 -88.62 -40.78
N MET A 197 8.62 -88.78 -41.82
CA MET A 197 7.65 -87.77 -42.25
C MET A 197 6.51 -87.61 -41.24
N GLU A 198 5.99 -88.72 -40.70
CA GLU A 198 4.99 -88.70 -39.62
C GLU A 198 5.51 -88.01 -38.36
N ARG A 199 6.74 -88.32 -37.91
CA ARG A 199 7.38 -87.62 -36.79
C ARG A 199 7.51 -86.12 -37.04
N LYS A 200 7.88 -85.71 -38.26
CA LYS A 200 7.94 -84.28 -38.64
C LYS A 200 6.56 -83.62 -38.62
N ARG A 201 5.52 -84.33 -39.08
CA ARG A 201 4.13 -83.84 -39.05
C ARG A 201 3.65 -83.63 -37.62
N ILE A 202 3.80 -84.64 -36.76
CA ILE A 202 3.43 -84.55 -35.33
C ILE A 202 4.18 -83.40 -34.64
N LYS A 203 5.48 -83.22 -34.92
CA LYS A 203 6.27 -82.10 -34.37
C LYS A 203 5.75 -80.73 -34.82
N ARG A 204 5.31 -80.59 -36.07
CA ARG A 204 4.71 -79.35 -36.59
C ARG A 204 3.38 -79.06 -35.91
N GLU A 205 2.50 -80.06 -35.81
CA GLU A 205 1.19 -79.94 -35.16
C GLU A 205 1.33 -79.56 -33.67
N LEU A 206 2.29 -80.13 -32.94
CA LEU A 206 2.57 -79.74 -31.56
C LEU A 206 3.05 -78.29 -31.45
N LYS A 207 3.95 -77.85 -32.35
CA LYS A 207 4.46 -76.47 -32.37
C LYS A 207 3.35 -75.48 -32.72
N GLU A 208 2.44 -75.84 -33.61
CA GLU A 208 1.28 -75.04 -33.97
C GLU A 208 0.31 -74.92 -32.79
N LYS A 209 0.01 -76.03 -32.10
CA LYS A 209 -0.79 -76.02 -30.87
C LYS A 209 -0.15 -75.17 -29.77
N GLN A 210 1.17 -75.20 -29.60
CA GLN A 210 1.88 -74.33 -28.65
C GLN A 210 1.74 -72.85 -29.01
N ARG A 211 1.97 -72.49 -30.29
CA ARG A 211 1.80 -71.10 -30.76
C ARG A 211 0.36 -70.60 -30.61
N ALA A 212 -0.62 -71.46 -30.87
CA ALA A 212 -2.04 -71.14 -30.66
C ALA A 212 -2.33 -70.87 -29.17
N LYS A 213 -1.79 -71.70 -28.26
CA LYS A 213 -1.89 -71.47 -26.80
C LYS A 213 -1.23 -70.16 -26.37
N GLU A 214 -0.03 -69.87 -26.85
CA GLU A 214 0.69 -68.62 -26.55
C GLU A 214 -0.08 -67.40 -27.07
N LEU A 215 -0.65 -67.48 -28.27
CA LEU A 215 -1.44 -66.40 -28.86
C LEU A 215 -2.73 -66.16 -28.07
N MET A 216 -3.43 -67.23 -27.66
CA MET A 216 -4.58 -67.14 -26.78
C MET A 216 -4.22 -66.54 -25.41
N GLY A 217 -3.08 -66.95 -24.82
CA GLY A 217 -2.58 -66.36 -23.59
C GLY A 217 -2.29 -64.86 -23.72
N ARG A 218 -1.68 -64.43 -24.83
CA ARG A 218 -1.46 -63.00 -25.10
C ARG A 218 -2.75 -62.21 -25.29
N LEU A 219 -3.75 -62.79 -25.96
CA LEU A 219 -5.07 -62.15 -26.13
C LEU A 219 -5.80 -62.03 -24.79
N PHE A 220 -5.76 -63.08 -23.97
CA PHE A 220 -6.33 -63.07 -22.62
C PHE A 220 -5.68 -61.98 -21.75
N LEU A 221 -4.36 -61.91 -21.71
CA LEU A 221 -3.63 -60.87 -20.97
C LEU A 221 -3.99 -59.46 -21.44
N LYS A 222 -4.11 -59.25 -22.76
CA LYS A 222 -4.55 -57.95 -23.31
C LYS A 222 -5.97 -57.59 -22.89
N GLU A 223 -6.85 -58.57 -22.75
CA GLU A 223 -8.22 -58.32 -22.32
C GLU A 223 -8.30 -58.00 -20.82
N VAL A 224 -7.53 -58.73 -20.00
CA VAL A 224 -7.37 -58.42 -18.57
C VAL A 224 -6.78 -57.03 -18.37
N GLU A 225 -5.74 -56.66 -19.12
CA GLU A 225 -5.13 -55.33 -19.05
C GLU A 225 -6.12 -54.23 -19.47
N LYS A 226 -6.98 -54.47 -20.46
CA LYS A 226 -8.05 -53.51 -20.81
C LYS A 226 -9.09 -53.38 -19.70
N GLN A 227 -9.47 -54.48 -19.06
CA GLN A 227 -10.42 -54.45 -17.94
C GLN A 227 -9.83 -53.67 -16.76
N GLN A 228 -8.58 -53.92 -16.39
CA GLN A 228 -7.88 -53.16 -15.35
C GLN A 228 -7.83 -51.66 -15.68
N ARG A 229 -7.45 -51.28 -16.90
CA ARG A 229 -7.46 -49.87 -17.33
C ARG A 229 -8.84 -49.24 -17.30
N PHE A 230 -9.89 -50.03 -17.56
CA PHE A 230 -11.27 -49.55 -17.49
C PHE A 230 -11.68 -49.30 -16.03
N GLU A 231 -11.39 -50.24 -15.13
CA GLU A 231 -11.62 -50.12 -13.69
C GLU A 231 -10.85 -48.94 -13.09
N GLU A 232 -9.57 -48.76 -13.44
CA GLU A 232 -8.75 -47.61 -13.03
C GLU A 232 -9.37 -46.28 -13.50
N LEU A 233 -9.87 -46.22 -14.74
CA LEU A 233 -10.53 -45.03 -15.27
C LEU A 233 -11.87 -44.74 -14.57
N GLU A 234 -12.60 -45.77 -14.14
CA GLU A 234 -13.81 -45.59 -13.35
C GLU A 234 -13.49 -45.07 -11.97
N LEU A 235 -12.51 -45.65 -11.27
CA LEU A 235 -12.03 -45.17 -9.98
C LEU A 235 -11.57 -43.72 -10.04
N MET A 236 -10.77 -43.35 -11.05
CA MET A 236 -10.33 -41.95 -11.23
C MET A 236 -11.50 -40.98 -11.45
N ARG A 237 -12.56 -41.41 -12.15
CA ARG A 237 -13.77 -40.60 -12.32
C ARG A 237 -14.56 -40.47 -11.02
N GLU A 238 -14.61 -41.51 -10.20
CA GLU A 238 -15.23 -41.48 -8.89
C GLU A 238 -14.48 -40.57 -7.92
N GLU A 239 -13.15 -40.67 -7.89
CA GLU A 239 -12.28 -39.76 -7.14
C GLU A 239 -12.47 -38.30 -7.58
N ASP A 240 -12.54 -38.01 -8.88
CA ASP A 240 -12.81 -36.64 -9.38
C ASP A 240 -14.22 -36.16 -8.98
N ARG A 241 -15.23 -37.05 -8.98
CA ARG A 241 -16.58 -36.71 -8.50
C ARG A 241 -16.58 -36.37 -7.01
N LEU A 242 -15.95 -37.20 -6.17
CA LEU A 242 -15.83 -36.98 -4.73
C LEU A 242 -15.03 -35.71 -4.44
N SER A 243 -13.88 -35.51 -5.11
CA SER A 243 -13.07 -34.30 -5.00
C SER A 243 -13.87 -33.04 -5.31
N ARG A 244 -14.68 -33.07 -6.38
CA ARG A 244 -15.55 -31.94 -6.74
C ARG A 244 -16.67 -31.71 -5.72
N GLN A 245 -17.23 -32.76 -5.13
CA GLN A 245 -18.25 -32.63 -4.08
C GLN A 245 -17.64 -32.04 -2.81
N TYR A 246 -16.48 -32.53 -2.39
CA TYR A 246 -15.75 -32.02 -1.24
C TYR A 246 -15.34 -30.56 -1.44
N ALA A 247 -14.80 -30.20 -2.61
CA ALA A 247 -14.48 -28.80 -2.94
C ALA A 247 -15.72 -27.90 -2.92
N LYS A 248 -16.89 -28.40 -3.33
CA LYS A 248 -18.15 -27.65 -3.22
C LYS A 248 -18.61 -27.49 -1.77
N GLN A 249 -18.42 -28.49 -0.92
CA GLN A 249 -18.73 -28.40 0.51
C GLN A 249 -17.83 -27.39 1.22
N LEU A 250 -16.50 -27.49 1.04
CA LEU A 250 -15.55 -26.52 1.58
C LEU A 250 -15.91 -25.08 1.17
N LYS A 251 -16.27 -24.86 -0.09
CA LYS A 251 -16.67 -23.54 -0.58
C LYS A 251 -18.00 -23.04 0.03
N ARG A 252 -18.89 -23.95 0.44
CA ARG A 252 -20.13 -23.58 1.16
C ARG A 252 -19.84 -23.23 2.61
N GLU A 253 -18.99 -24.01 3.28
CA GLU A 253 -18.55 -23.76 4.65
C GLU A 253 -17.76 -22.46 4.76
N GLU A 254 -16.85 -22.20 3.83
CA GLU A 254 -16.09 -20.94 3.76
C GLU A 254 -17.04 -19.74 3.63
N LYS A 255 -18.07 -19.85 2.77
CA LYS A 255 -19.09 -18.81 2.65
C LYS A 255 -19.97 -18.66 3.89
N GLN A 256 -20.21 -19.73 4.64
CA GLN A 256 -20.94 -19.65 5.91
C GLN A 256 -20.09 -18.95 6.96
N ARG A 257 -18.83 -19.34 7.11
CA ARG A 257 -17.86 -18.66 7.98
C ARG A 257 -17.72 -17.19 7.64
N GLU A 258 -17.58 -16.83 6.36
CA GLU A 258 -17.51 -15.43 5.92
C GLU A 258 -18.77 -14.63 6.29
N ARG A 259 -19.96 -15.26 6.29
CA ARG A 259 -21.21 -14.62 6.73
C ARG A 259 -21.26 -14.44 8.24
N GLU A 260 -20.86 -15.46 8.99
CA GLU A 260 -20.79 -15.41 10.46
C GLU A 260 -19.76 -14.36 10.92
N GLU A 261 -18.61 -14.29 10.29
CA GLU A 261 -17.60 -13.25 10.51
C GLU A 261 -18.15 -11.85 10.21
N LYS A 262 -18.93 -11.68 9.13
CA LYS A 262 -19.57 -10.39 8.84
C LYS A 262 -20.63 -10.01 9.87
N ILE A 263 -21.42 -10.97 10.33
CA ILE A 263 -22.44 -10.72 11.36
C ILE A 263 -21.77 -10.36 12.69
N THR A 264 -20.76 -11.12 13.11
CA THR A 264 -20.02 -10.86 14.35
C THR A 264 -19.24 -9.54 14.28
N ALA A 265 -18.62 -9.21 13.15
CA ALA A 265 -17.98 -7.91 12.93
C ALA A 265 -18.98 -6.76 12.99
N LYS A 266 -20.20 -6.94 12.47
CA LYS A 266 -21.26 -5.94 12.56
C LYS A 266 -21.71 -5.72 14.01
N ILE A 267 -21.90 -6.79 14.78
CA ILE A 267 -22.27 -6.71 16.20
C ILE A 267 -21.17 -5.97 16.98
N LYS A 268 -19.90 -6.34 16.78
CA LYS A 268 -18.76 -5.65 17.42
C LYS A 268 -18.71 -4.17 17.07
N LEU A 269 -18.96 -3.81 15.81
CA LEU A 269 -19.00 -2.41 15.41
C LEU A 269 -20.15 -1.65 16.08
N GLU A 270 -21.33 -2.26 16.21
CA GLU A 270 -22.47 -1.67 16.92
C GLU A 270 -22.17 -1.49 18.42
N GLU A 271 -21.51 -2.46 19.05
CA GLU A 271 -21.03 -2.35 20.44
C GLU A 271 -19.99 -1.24 20.60
N GLU A 272 -18.99 -1.16 19.72
CA GLU A 272 -17.98 -0.09 19.72
C GLU A 272 -18.61 1.30 19.53
N ILE A 273 -19.58 1.43 18.61
CA ILE A 273 -20.30 2.70 18.42
C ILE A 273 -21.04 3.08 19.71
N TRP A 274 -21.71 2.10 20.34
CA TRP A 274 -22.46 2.34 21.58
C TRP A 274 -21.54 2.74 22.74
N THR A 275 -20.41 2.06 22.94
CA THR A 275 -19.44 2.41 23.99
C THR A 275 -18.84 3.79 23.76
N THR A 276 -18.46 4.11 22.52
CA THR A 276 -17.93 5.44 22.15
C THR A 276 -18.95 6.54 22.43
N GLN A 277 -20.22 6.32 22.10
CA GLN A 277 -21.29 7.28 22.42
C GLN A 277 -21.49 7.48 23.93
N MET A 278 -21.37 6.41 24.71
CA MET A 278 -21.48 6.48 26.17
C MET A 278 -20.30 7.23 26.79
N GLU A 279 -19.08 7.04 26.27
CA GLU A 279 -17.89 7.80 26.69
C GLU A 279 -18.04 9.29 26.37
N ILE A 280 -18.47 9.64 25.15
CA ILE A 280 -18.72 11.04 24.76
C ILE A 280 -19.73 11.69 25.72
N LYS A 281 -20.84 11.01 26.05
CA LYS A 281 -21.82 11.52 27.01
C LYS A 281 -21.23 11.72 28.41
N ARG A 282 -20.36 10.81 28.87
CA ARG A 282 -19.67 10.97 30.15
C ARG A 282 -18.73 12.17 30.14
N GLU A 283 -17.92 12.32 29.09
CA GLU A 283 -17.02 13.47 28.92
C GLU A 283 -17.78 14.81 28.84
N GLU A 284 -18.96 14.83 28.20
CA GLU A 284 -19.83 16.01 28.17
C GLU A 284 -20.35 16.40 29.56
N VAL A 285 -20.79 15.42 30.36
CA VAL A 285 -21.21 15.64 31.74
C VAL A 285 -20.06 16.16 32.58
N GLU A 286 -18.87 15.53 32.50
CA GLU A 286 -17.67 15.98 33.22
C GLU A 286 -17.27 17.40 32.83
N ARG A 287 -17.27 17.74 31.53
CA ARG A 287 -16.99 19.10 31.05
C ARG A 287 -17.99 20.11 31.60
N HIS A 288 -19.28 19.77 31.60
CA HIS A 288 -20.33 20.64 32.14
C HIS A 288 -20.16 20.84 33.67
N GLU A 289 -19.83 19.78 34.41
CA GLU A 289 -19.52 19.88 35.85
C GLU A 289 -18.26 20.72 36.12
N GLU A 290 -17.21 20.57 35.31
CA GLU A 290 -16.02 21.42 35.42
C GLU A 290 -16.33 22.88 35.11
N GLU A 291 -17.11 23.15 34.06
CA GLU A 291 -17.47 24.50 33.65
C GLU A 291 -18.33 25.19 34.70
N THR A 292 -19.31 24.48 35.26
CA THR A 292 -20.12 24.99 36.39
C THR A 292 -19.27 25.25 37.64
N ARG A 293 -18.30 24.38 37.97
CA ARG A 293 -17.32 24.62 39.05
C ARG A 293 -16.45 25.85 38.76
N ARG A 294 -15.97 26.04 37.53
CA ARG A 294 -15.20 27.23 37.11
C ARG A 294 -16.04 28.49 37.26
N LEU A 295 -17.29 28.47 36.79
CA LEU A 295 -18.21 29.60 36.89
C LEU A 295 -18.49 29.98 38.35
N LYS A 296 -18.65 28.97 39.24
CA LYS A 296 -18.81 29.20 40.68
C LYS A 296 -17.57 29.85 41.30
N ARG A 297 -16.37 29.35 41.00
CA ARG A 297 -15.09 29.95 41.43
C ARG A 297 -14.92 31.38 40.91
N GLU A 298 -15.32 31.65 39.66
CA GLU A 298 -15.25 32.99 39.09
C GLU A 298 -16.26 33.94 39.75
N LYS A 299 -17.47 33.49 40.07
CA LYS A 299 -18.46 34.27 40.84
C LYS A 299 -17.94 34.58 42.25
N GLU A 300 -17.33 33.63 42.94
CA GLU A 300 -16.69 33.86 44.25
C GLU A 300 -15.51 34.83 44.14
N ARG A 301 -14.67 34.72 43.10
CA ARG A 301 -13.63 35.71 42.80
C ARG A 301 -14.21 37.10 42.55
N LYS A 302 -15.27 37.23 41.75
CA LYS A 302 -15.92 38.53 41.52
C LYS A 302 -16.53 39.10 42.79
N LYS A 303 -17.10 38.26 43.67
CA LYS A 303 -17.59 38.68 44.98
C LYS A 303 -16.46 39.15 45.89
N THR A 304 -15.37 38.39 45.99
CA THR A 304 -14.19 38.77 46.79
C THR A 304 -13.49 40.00 46.22
N GLU A 305 -13.40 40.14 44.91
CA GLU A 305 -12.92 41.35 44.23
C GLU A 305 -13.84 42.55 44.49
N ALA A 306 -15.16 42.39 44.41
CA ALA A 306 -16.12 43.45 44.73
C ALA A 306 -15.99 43.89 46.19
N ILE A 307 -15.95 42.94 47.12
CA ILE A 307 -15.68 43.19 48.55
C ILE A 307 -14.32 43.89 48.70
N SER A 308 -13.27 43.47 48.00
CA SER A 308 -11.96 44.12 48.05
C SER A 308 -11.95 45.54 47.49
N ARG A 309 -12.78 45.83 46.46
CA ARG A 309 -12.96 47.17 45.89
C ARG A 309 -13.71 48.08 46.84
N GLU A 310 -14.66 47.54 47.60
CA GLU A 310 -15.39 48.28 48.65
C GLU A 310 -14.51 48.54 49.88
N LEU A 311 -13.70 47.56 50.30
CA LEU A 311 -12.80 47.70 51.45
C LEU A 311 -11.54 48.55 51.19
N TYR A 312 -11.12 48.68 49.92
CA TYR A 312 -9.94 49.46 49.56
C TYR A 312 -10.27 50.36 48.36
N PRO A 313 -10.73 51.61 48.58
CA PRO A 313 -10.93 52.56 47.50
C PRO A 313 -9.61 52.78 46.75
N VAL A 314 -9.69 52.89 45.41
CA VAL A 314 -8.53 53.15 44.55
C VAL A 314 -7.82 54.41 45.08
N GLN A 315 -6.64 54.23 45.66
CA GLN A 315 -5.85 55.34 46.16
C GLN A 315 -5.54 56.28 44.99
N GLN A 316 -5.92 57.55 45.14
CA GLN A 316 -5.61 58.57 44.15
C GLN A 316 -4.12 58.87 44.22
N VAL A 317 -3.40 58.50 43.16
CA VAL A 317 -1.98 58.77 43.03
C VAL A 317 -1.81 60.16 42.42
N ASN A 318 -1.04 61.03 43.07
CA ASN A 318 -0.75 62.38 42.57
C ASN A 318 0.33 62.35 41.47
N LEU A 319 0.00 61.70 40.35
CA LEU A 319 0.82 61.62 39.13
C LEU A 319 0.00 62.02 37.91
N PRO A 320 0.64 62.58 36.86
CA PRO A 320 -0.03 62.83 35.58
C PRO A 320 -0.64 61.53 35.05
N PHE A 321 -1.88 61.58 34.57
CA PHE A 321 -2.62 60.41 34.15
C PHE A 321 -3.01 60.43 32.67
N ILE A 322 -3.14 59.24 32.10
CA ILE A 322 -3.69 59.01 30.77
C ILE A 322 -5.02 58.30 30.97
N ARG A 323 -6.11 58.95 30.55
CA ARG A 323 -7.45 58.36 30.59
C ARG A 323 -7.72 57.65 29.28
N ILE A 324 -7.85 56.34 29.35
CA ILE A 324 -8.15 55.49 28.19
C ILE A 324 -9.65 55.22 28.18
N SER A 325 -10.30 55.58 27.08
CA SER A 325 -11.68 55.20 26.84
C SER A 325 -11.80 53.68 26.69
N ASN A 326 -12.90 53.11 27.17
CA ASN A 326 -13.19 51.69 27.03
C ASN A 326 -13.11 51.23 25.56
N ALA A 327 -12.86 49.92 25.36
CA ALA A 327 -12.70 49.28 24.06
C ALA A 327 -13.67 49.84 23.01
N THR A 328 -13.13 50.20 21.84
CA THR A 328 -13.94 50.79 20.77
C THR A 328 -14.95 49.76 20.30
N LYS A 329 -16.26 50.07 20.38
CA LYS A 329 -17.35 49.14 19.99
C LYS A 329 -17.24 48.62 18.55
N GLN A 330 -16.51 49.34 17.69
CA GLN A 330 -16.29 49.00 16.28
C GLN A 330 -14.91 48.34 16.02
N GLY A 331 -14.06 48.21 17.04
CA GLY A 331 -12.69 47.69 16.89
C GLY A 331 -12.67 46.17 16.74
N LYS A 332 -11.95 45.66 15.73
CA LYS A 332 -11.76 44.21 15.55
C LYS A 332 -10.85 43.68 16.66
N VAL A 333 -11.27 42.61 17.33
CA VAL A 333 -10.44 41.93 18.35
C VAL A 333 -9.29 41.21 17.66
N LYS A 334 -8.05 41.49 18.06
CA LYS A 334 -6.85 40.82 17.54
C LYS A 334 -5.89 40.41 18.66
N PRO A 335 -5.28 39.21 18.59
CA PRO A 335 -4.23 38.80 19.52
C PRO A 335 -3.04 39.77 19.53
N THR A 336 -2.51 40.09 20.71
CA THR A 336 -1.39 41.03 20.86
C THR A 336 -0.13 40.69 20.07
N PRO A 337 0.27 39.41 19.87
CA PRO A 337 1.48 39.11 19.08
C PRO A 337 1.37 39.47 17.60
N LEU A 338 0.17 39.78 17.11
CA LEU A 338 -0.10 40.20 15.72
C LEU A 338 -0.21 41.72 15.56
N LEU A 339 -0.10 42.48 16.65
CA LEU A 339 -0.26 43.92 16.67
C LEU A 339 1.11 44.60 16.81
N LYS A 340 1.34 45.62 15.97
CA LYS A 340 2.55 46.45 15.98
C LYS A 340 2.33 47.64 16.90
N VAL A 341 3.27 47.87 17.82
CA VAL A 341 3.29 48.98 18.77
C VAL A 341 4.28 50.04 18.30
N ASP A 342 3.88 51.30 18.33
CA ASP A 342 4.81 52.42 18.18
C ASP A 342 5.42 52.79 19.53
N ALA A 343 6.49 52.08 19.90
CA ALA A 343 7.11 52.21 21.20
C ALA A 343 7.74 53.60 21.45
N ASN A 344 8.25 54.26 20.40
CA ASN A 344 8.90 55.57 20.54
C ASN A 344 7.88 56.67 20.79
N LEU A 345 6.80 56.68 20.00
CA LEU A 345 5.69 57.61 20.20
C LEU A 345 5.05 57.41 21.58
N PHE A 346 4.79 56.14 21.94
CA PHE A 346 4.24 55.80 23.24
C PHE A 346 5.16 56.26 24.38
N HIS A 347 6.47 56.02 24.27
CA HIS A 347 7.44 56.35 25.29
C HIS A 347 7.43 57.86 25.61
N GLY A 348 7.55 58.72 24.60
CA GLY A 348 7.60 60.17 24.79
C GLY A 348 6.33 60.74 25.43
N PHE A 349 5.16 60.17 25.13
CA PHE A 349 3.90 60.63 25.70
C PHE A 349 3.63 60.09 27.12
N SER A 350 4.12 58.89 27.47
CA SER A 350 3.63 58.16 28.64
C SER A 350 4.61 58.03 29.80
N LEU A 351 5.89 58.38 29.64
CA LEU A 351 6.91 58.20 30.69
C LEU A 351 6.49 58.90 32.00
N GLY A 352 6.49 58.13 33.10
CA GLY A 352 6.11 58.61 34.43
C GLY A 352 4.62 58.85 34.65
N LYS A 353 3.76 58.55 33.66
CA LYS A 353 2.30 58.73 33.77
C LYS A 353 1.60 57.44 34.23
N GLN A 354 0.48 57.63 34.93
CA GLN A 354 -0.42 56.55 35.34
C GLN A 354 -1.54 56.30 34.32
N PHE A 355 -2.00 55.06 34.21
CA PHE A 355 -3.05 54.67 33.26
C PHE A 355 -4.37 54.40 33.97
N LEU A 356 -5.43 55.08 33.53
CA LEU A 356 -6.78 54.94 34.08
C LEU A 356 -7.79 54.47 33.01
N PRO A 357 -8.78 53.64 33.37
CA PRO A 357 -9.05 53.07 34.70
C PRO A 357 -7.97 52.07 35.17
N PRO A 358 -7.85 51.76 36.47
CA PRO A 358 -6.83 50.83 36.96
C PRO A 358 -6.94 49.45 36.33
N GLY A 359 -5.81 48.88 35.92
CA GLY A 359 -5.71 47.51 35.39
C GLY A 359 -4.95 47.42 34.07
N LYS A 360 -4.60 46.18 33.69
CA LYS A 360 -3.82 45.90 32.48
C LYS A 360 -4.57 46.31 31.21
N ASN A 361 -5.89 46.19 31.19
CA ASN A 361 -6.73 46.54 30.03
C ASN A 361 -6.45 47.95 29.50
N SER A 362 -6.34 48.94 30.39
CA SER A 362 -6.09 50.34 30.00
C SER A 362 -4.72 50.52 29.36
N VAL A 363 -3.69 49.87 29.91
CA VAL A 363 -2.34 49.90 29.34
C VAL A 363 -2.30 49.19 27.99
N MET A 364 -2.88 48.00 27.91
CA MET A 364 -2.91 47.21 26.67
C MET A 364 -3.69 47.94 25.58
N GLN A 365 -4.80 48.61 25.92
CA GLN A 365 -5.54 49.43 24.98
C GLN A 365 -4.77 50.68 24.55
N ALA A 366 -4.02 51.32 25.45
CA ALA A 366 -3.19 52.49 25.12
C ALA A 366 -2.05 52.17 24.15
N LEU A 367 -1.49 50.96 24.23
CA LEU A 367 -0.46 50.46 23.34
C LEU A 367 -1.02 49.92 22.01
N CYS A 368 -2.30 49.58 21.98
CA CYS A 368 -2.94 48.98 20.82
C CYS A 368 -3.07 50.01 19.69
N PRO A 369 -2.69 49.66 18.45
CA PRO A 369 -2.92 50.55 17.31
C PRO A 369 -4.42 50.79 17.10
N GLY A 370 -4.76 51.99 16.62
CA GLY A 370 -6.15 52.40 16.39
C GLY A 370 -6.93 51.43 15.50
N GLY A 371 -8.20 51.22 15.82
CA GLY A 371 -9.11 50.32 15.08
C GLY A 371 -9.09 48.85 15.53
N TYR A 372 -8.25 48.49 16.50
CA TYR A 372 -8.18 47.15 17.07
C TYR A 372 -8.42 47.17 18.58
N ASN A 373 -8.90 46.04 19.10
CA ASN A 373 -8.95 45.75 20.52
C ASN A 373 -8.00 44.58 20.84
N PRO A 374 -7.09 44.71 21.82
CA PRO A 374 -6.08 43.69 22.10
C PRO A 374 -6.71 42.50 22.83
N ALA A 375 -6.49 41.30 22.32
CA ALA A 375 -6.78 40.05 23.04
C ALA A 375 -5.50 39.55 23.73
N PHE A 376 -5.53 39.48 25.06
CA PHE A 376 -4.40 39.08 25.90
C PHE A 376 -4.86 38.32 27.14
N ARG A 377 -3.95 37.58 27.76
CA ARG A 377 -4.21 36.88 29.03
C ARG A 377 -4.02 37.82 30.21
N SER A 378 -4.92 37.84 31.18
CA SER A 378 -4.81 38.75 32.34
C SER A 378 -3.80 38.29 33.40
N ASP A 379 -3.49 36.99 33.45
CA ASP A 379 -2.70 36.32 34.48
C ASP A 379 -1.18 36.51 34.33
N GLY A 380 -0.66 36.63 33.11
CA GLY A 380 0.78 36.73 32.86
C GLY A 380 1.41 38.09 33.14
N GLY A 381 2.64 38.13 33.66
CA GLY A 381 3.41 39.36 33.89
C GLY A 381 4.07 39.92 32.62
N LEU A 382 4.33 39.08 31.63
CA LEU A 382 4.99 39.46 30.38
C LEU A 382 4.01 39.28 29.21
N HIS A 383 3.81 40.34 28.43
CA HIS A 383 3.01 40.31 27.21
C HIS A 383 3.83 40.64 25.99
N VAL A 384 3.56 39.90 24.92
CA VAL A 384 4.32 39.89 23.69
C VAL A 384 3.52 40.57 22.59
N TRP A 385 4.13 41.55 21.92
CA TRP A 385 3.61 42.26 20.75
C TRP A 385 4.37 41.85 19.50
N GLN A 386 3.95 42.27 18.32
CA GLN A 386 4.65 41.91 17.08
C GLN A 386 6.12 42.39 17.06
N ASN A 387 6.37 43.60 17.57
CA ASN A 387 7.68 44.27 17.50
C ASN A 387 8.17 44.81 18.86
N ALA A 388 7.51 44.46 19.95
CA ALA A 388 7.83 44.93 21.31
C ALA A 388 7.40 43.89 22.35
N MET A 389 7.82 44.09 23.59
CA MET A 389 7.32 43.35 24.75
C MET A 389 6.98 44.31 25.89
N THR A 390 6.04 43.93 26.72
CA THR A 390 5.60 44.73 27.87
C THR A 390 5.64 43.87 29.12
N PHE A 391 6.30 44.38 30.14
CA PHE A 391 6.49 43.71 31.41
C PHE A 391 5.73 44.45 32.51
N PHE A 392 4.79 43.75 33.13
CA PHE A 392 3.92 44.22 34.20
C PHE A 392 4.41 43.66 35.53
N MET A 393 4.86 44.56 36.40
CA MET A 393 5.22 44.23 37.77
C MET A 393 4.04 44.53 38.68
N ASN A 394 3.49 43.47 39.27
CA ASN A 394 2.42 43.56 40.25
C ASN A 394 3.04 43.42 41.63
N ALA A 395 2.88 44.43 42.48
CA ALA A 395 3.24 44.32 43.89
C ALA A 395 2.01 44.44 44.79
N THR A 396 2.03 43.67 45.86
CA THR A 396 1.03 43.69 46.92
C THR A 396 1.32 44.76 47.98
N SER A 397 2.57 45.24 48.08
CA SER A 397 3.01 46.26 49.06
C SER A 397 4.19 47.09 48.56
N GLY A 398 4.38 48.31 49.10
CA GLY A 398 5.52 49.16 48.75
C GLY A 398 6.88 48.60 49.18
N ILE A 399 6.90 47.75 50.21
CA ILE A 399 8.10 47.03 50.67
C ILE A 399 8.71 46.19 49.55
N PHE A 400 7.88 45.57 48.72
CA PHE A 400 8.35 44.78 47.57
C PHE A 400 9.19 45.63 46.61
N TYR A 401 8.75 46.84 46.28
CA TYR A 401 9.49 47.73 45.38
C TYR A 401 10.79 48.25 45.98
N ARG A 402 10.83 48.44 47.30
CA ARG A 402 12.02 48.90 48.01
C ARG A 402 13.20 47.94 47.82
N TYR A 403 12.95 46.63 47.92
CA TYR A 403 13.97 45.59 47.80
C TYR A 403 14.22 45.13 46.37
N LEU A 404 13.22 45.24 45.50
CA LEU A 404 13.31 44.80 44.11
C LEU A 404 14.23 45.70 43.27
N PHE A 405 14.06 47.02 43.37
CA PHE A 405 14.85 47.99 42.60
C PHE A 405 16.08 48.41 43.38
N GLN A 406 17.25 48.05 42.86
CA GLN A 406 18.55 48.42 43.41
C GLN A 406 19.09 49.63 42.65
N GLU A 407 19.54 50.63 43.40
CA GLU A 407 20.19 51.82 42.84
C GLU A 407 21.71 51.67 42.99
N VAL A 408 22.42 51.79 41.88
CA VAL A 408 23.88 51.67 41.82
C VAL A 408 24.45 52.91 41.15
N ILE A 409 25.55 53.42 41.68
CA ILE A 409 26.29 54.53 41.06
C ILE A 409 27.54 53.95 40.43
N VAL A 410 27.63 54.00 39.11
CA VAL A 410 28.80 53.53 38.35
C VAL A 410 29.32 54.71 37.54
N ARG A 411 30.62 55.02 37.70
CA ARG A 411 31.27 56.16 37.02
C ARG A 411 30.52 57.49 37.18
N GLY A 412 29.95 57.73 38.37
CA GLY A 412 29.20 58.94 38.69
C GLY A 412 27.80 59.03 38.08
N ARG A 413 27.33 58.00 37.36
CA ARG A 413 25.97 57.91 36.83
C ARG A 413 25.12 56.98 37.68
N LYS A 414 23.86 57.35 37.88
CA LYS A 414 22.89 56.57 38.63
C LYS A 414 22.23 55.55 37.69
N HIS A 415 22.23 54.29 38.11
CA HIS A 415 21.57 53.19 37.43
C HIS A 415 20.57 52.54 38.37
N VAL A 416 19.46 52.05 37.81
CA VAL A 416 18.49 51.22 38.52
C VAL A 416 18.48 49.85 37.87
N ILE A 417 18.76 48.84 38.67
CA ILE A 417 18.77 47.44 38.26
C ILE A 417 17.80 46.65 39.12
N PHE A 418 17.22 45.60 38.56
CA PHE A 418 16.42 44.66 39.33
C PHE A 418 16.51 43.26 38.75
N ARG A 419 16.11 42.30 39.57
CA ARG A 419 16.09 40.88 39.21
C ARG A 419 14.67 40.36 39.19
N TRP A 420 14.36 39.53 38.20
CA TRP A 420 13.04 38.92 38.02
C TRP A 420 13.17 37.41 37.94
N ALA A 421 12.73 36.72 39.00
CA ALA A 421 12.80 35.27 39.15
C ALA A 421 11.45 34.55 38.94
N ARG A 422 10.33 35.27 38.84
CA ARG A 422 8.98 34.67 38.65
C ARG A 422 8.70 34.41 37.17
N CYS A 423 9.41 33.45 36.61
CA CYS A 423 9.53 33.20 35.17
C CYS A 423 8.63 32.06 34.64
N GLN A 424 7.55 31.71 35.35
CA GLN A 424 6.67 30.56 35.03
C GLN A 424 6.02 30.67 33.63
N ASP A 425 5.80 31.89 33.14
CA ASP A 425 5.15 32.16 31.86
C ASP A 425 6.13 32.20 30.66
N ILE A 426 7.43 32.01 30.90
CA ILE A 426 8.46 32.15 29.85
C ILE A 426 8.59 30.85 29.07
N THR A 427 8.05 30.86 27.86
CA THR A 427 8.23 29.78 26.88
C THR A 427 9.55 29.97 26.11
N PRO A 428 10.12 28.90 25.51
CA PRO A 428 11.36 29.03 24.72
C PRO A 428 11.33 30.12 23.63
N PRO A 429 10.21 30.33 22.89
CA PRO A 429 10.12 31.44 21.94
C PRO A 429 10.19 32.83 22.59
N ILE A 430 9.67 32.99 23.81
CA ILE A 430 9.73 34.25 24.56
C ILE A 430 11.15 34.49 25.07
N LEU A 431 11.83 33.44 25.54
CA LEU A 431 13.24 33.49 25.94
C LEU A 431 14.11 34.00 24.79
N GLU A 432 13.92 33.49 23.57
CA GLU A 432 14.66 33.96 22.39
C GLU A 432 14.39 35.44 22.06
N ARG A 433 13.16 35.92 22.28
CA ARG A 433 12.86 37.34 22.10
C ARG A 433 13.47 38.21 23.18
N LEU A 434 13.48 37.77 24.44
CA LEU A 434 14.12 38.49 25.54
C LEU A 434 15.62 38.70 25.29
N ARG A 435 16.30 37.74 24.65
CA ARG A 435 17.71 37.89 24.24
C ARG A 435 17.94 38.97 23.19
N ARG A 436 16.91 39.32 22.40
CA ARG A 436 16.94 40.37 21.35
C ARG A 436 16.53 41.75 21.85
N VAL A 437 16.22 41.88 23.14
CA VAL A 437 15.92 43.17 23.74
C VAL A 437 17.16 44.05 23.74
N GLN A 438 16.95 45.37 23.67
CA GLN A 438 18.02 46.36 23.84
C GLN A 438 18.91 46.01 25.04
N LYS A 439 20.23 45.94 24.83
CA LYS A 439 21.19 45.62 25.88
C LYS A 439 21.33 46.79 26.86
N GLY A 440 21.47 46.47 28.14
CA GLY A 440 21.88 47.43 29.16
C GLY A 440 23.39 47.67 29.14
N GLU A 441 23.89 48.45 30.09
CA GLU A 441 25.32 48.71 30.25
C GLU A 441 26.06 47.47 30.73
N GLU A 442 27.12 47.11 30.02
CA GLU A 442 27.85 45.86 30.27
C GLU A 442 28.49 45.78 31.66
N GLN A 443 28.83 46.94 32.25
CA GLN A 443 29.40 47.03 33.58
C GLN A 443 28.41 46.66 34.70
N LEU A 444 27.11 46.57 34.37
CA LEU A 444 26.04 46.21 35.32
C LEU A 444 25.64 44.74 35.21
N ARG A 445 26.33 43.94 34.39
CA ARG A 445 26.08 42.50 34.23
C ARG A 445 26.45 41.74 35.50
N PHE A 446 25.85 40.56 35.69
CA PHE A 446 26.27 39.61 36.73
C PHE A 446 27.69 39.08 36.48
N ASP A 447 28.41 38.79 37.57
CA ASP A 447 29.75 38.19 37.53
C ASP A 447 29.75 36.69 37.15
N ASP A 448 28.62 35.97 37.33
CA ASP A 448 28.58 34.51 37.18
C ASP A 448 27.56 34.03 36.11
N ASN A 449 28.12 33.60 34.97
CA ASN A 449 27.51 32.80 33.89
C ASN A 449 26.37 33.42 33.06
N TYR A 450 26.73 33.89 31.85
CA TYR A 450 25.77 34.24 30.80
C TYR A 450 25.86 33.30 29.60
N TYR A 451 24.72 32.68 29.27
CA TYR A 451 24.46 32.07 27.96
C TYR A 451 24.17 33.16 26.91
N ASP A 452 25.05 34.17 26.82
CA ASP A 452 25.03 35.13 25.73
C ASP A 452 25.73 34.49 24.53
N THR A 453 24.95 33.78 23.72
CA THR A 453 25.38 33.58 22.33
C THR A 453 25.35 34.95 21.64
N PRO A 454 26.37 35.30 20.85
CA PRO A 454 26.37 36.55 20.10
C PRO A 454 25.09 36.62 19.28
N SER A 455 24.28 37.65 19.55
CA SER A 455 23.14 38.00 18.71
C SER A 455 23.66 38.22 17.29
N PRO A 456 23.02 37.65 16.25
CA PRO A 456 23.37 37.94 14.86
C PRO A 456 23.28 39.45 14.63
N THR A 457 24.31 39.99 14.00
CA THR A 457 24.67 41.40 13.87
C THR A 457 23.64 42.29 13.12
N ASP A 458 22.49 41.74 12.73
CA ASP A 458 21.64 42.31 11.66
C ASP A 458 20.18 42.63 12.06
N LEU A 459 19.77 42.47 13.32
CA LEU A 459 18.38 42.71 13.74
C LEU A 459 18.26 43.91 14.69
N LYS A 460 17.36 44.84 14.37
CA LYS A 460 17.01 45.98 15.24
C LYS A 460 16.54 45.45 16.61
N PRO A 461 17.08 45.97 17.73
CA PRO A 461 16.71 45.50 19.06
C PRO A 461 15.24 45.77 19.36
N GLU A 462 14.57 44.83 20.01
CA GLU A 462 13.18 45.00 20.41
C GLU A 462 13.08 45.80 21.73
N PRO A 463 12.16 46.78 21.83
CA PRO A 463 11.92 47.48 23.08
C PRO A 463 11.14 46.61 24.06
N LEU A 464 11.59 46.61 25.33
CA LEU A 464 10.89 46.02 26.46
C LEU A 464 10.40 47.14 27.39
N LEU A 465 9.09 47.27 27.55
CA LEU A 465 8.44 48.37 28.28
C LEU A 465 8.07 47.92 29.70
N LEU A 466 8.49 48.67 30.72
CA LEU A 466 8.18 48.39 32.12
C LEU A 466 6.95 49.16 32.60
N PHE A 467 5.97 48.44 33.16
CA PHE A 467 4.83 48.99 33.87
C PHE A 467 4.81 48.47 35.30
N VAL A 468 4.79 49.39 36.25
CA VAL A 468 4.77 49.08 37.68
C VAL A 468 3.39 49.39 38.23
N GLN A 469 2.78 48.44 38.94
CA GLN A 469 1.49 48.66 39.57
C GLN A 469 1.67 49.44 40.87
N TYR A 470 1.08 50.62 41.00
CA TYR A 470 0.96 51.24 42.31
C TYR A 470 0.14 50.31 43.23
N PRO A 471 0.50 50.08 44.50
CA PRO A 471 -0.19 49.11 45.36
C PRO A 471 -1.71 49.29 45.35
N LYS A 472 -2.45 48.27 44.90
CA LYS A 472 -3.92 48.28 44.72
C LYS A 472 -4.45 49.43 43.82
N GLY A 473 -3.61 49.99 42.95
CA GLY A 473 -3.91 51.14 42.11
C GLY A 473 -3.55 50.95 40.63
N PRO A 474 -3.39 52.05 39.88
CA PRO A 474 -3.12 52.04 38.45
C PRO A 474 -1.69 51.61 38.12
N TYR A 475 -1.47 51.22 36.86
CA TYR A 475 -0.13 51.00 36.34
C TYR A 475 0.52 52.32 35.94
N ILE A 476 1.80 52.45 36.26
CA ILE A 476 2.65 53.58 35.91
C ILE A 476 3.71 53.08 34.92
N TYR A 477 3.89 53.81 33.82
CA TYR A 477 4.94 53.48 32.86
C TYR A 477 6.29 54.04 33.32
N CYS A 478 7.26 53.15 33.55
CA CYS A 478 8.58 53.49 34.09
C CYS A 478 9.65 53.64 33.01
N GLY A 479 9.37 53.30 31.75
CA GLY A 479 10.34 53.41 30.67
C GLY A 479 10.72 52.06 30.06
N ARG A 480 11.82 52.06 29.32
CA ARG A 480 12.39 50.90 28.62
C ARG A 480 13.40 50.18 29.50
N LEU A 481 13.45 48.86 29.32
CA LEU A 481 14.38 47.98 29.99
C LEU A 481 15.53 47.59 29.08
N GLY A 482 16.73 47.66 29.64
CA GLY A 482 17.96 47.11 29.09
C GLY A 482 18.19 45.71 29.62
N TYR A 483 18.39 44.75 28.74
CA TYR A 483 18.69 43.37 29.09
C TYR A 483 20.15 43.25 29.55
N LEU A 484 20.36 42.84 30.80
CA LEU A 484 21.68 42.56 31.38
C LEU A 484 22.04 41.07 31.32
N GLY A 485 21.00 40.22 31.20
CA GLY A 485 21.12 38.80 30.88
C GLY A 485 20.22 37.92 31.74
N TYR A 486 20.44 36.60 31.73
CA TYR A 486 19.67 35.65 32.54
C TYR A 486 20.50 34.47 33.09
N ARG A 487 20.08 33.92 34.23
CA ARG A 487 20.52 32.65 34.81
C ARG A 487 19.48 31.58 34.49
N SER A 488 19.90 30.37 34.13
CA SER A 488 18.99 29.29 33.74
C SER A 488 18.48 28.43 34.92
N ASN A 489 19.16 28.45 36.07
CA ASN A 489 18.80 27.62 37.22
C ASN A 489 19.07 28.32 38.57
N PRO A 490 18.04 28.82 39.29
CA PRO A 490 16.66 29.02 38.80
C PRO A 490 16.61 30.06 37.67
N LEU A 491 15.55 30.02 36.85
CA LEU A 491 15.39 30.95 35.72
C LEU A 491 15.15 32.38 36.24
N GLU A 492 16.15 33.24 36.09
CA GLU A 492 16.15 34.61 36.62
C GLU A 492 16.71 35.58 35.58
N PHE A 493 16.03 36.70 35.38
CA PHE A 493 16.44 37.74 34.45
C PHE A 493 16.91 38.98 35.20
N SER A 494 17.89 39.67 34.62
CA SER A 494 18.36 40.96 35.10
C SER A 494 18.12 42.06 34.08
N PHE A 495 17.58 43.17 34.56
CA PHE A 495 17.26 44.32 33.74
C PHE A 495 17.77 45.62 34.36
N GLN A 496 18.17 46.54 33.50
CA GLN A 496 18.45 47.93 33.81
C GLN A 496 17.28 48.80 33.35
N LEU A 497 16.92 49.82 34.13
CA LEU A 497 16.02 50.88 33.65
C LEU A 497 16.82 51.91 32.83
N LEU A 498 16.55 52.00 31.52
CA LEU A 498 17.33 52.84 30.61
C LEU A 498 16.97 54.32 30.71
N ASP A 499 15.70 54.62 30.94
CA ASP A 499 15.16 55.98 30.88
C ASP A 499 15.18 56.69 32.25
N ILE A 500 16.10 56.28 33.13
CA ILE A 500 16.22 56.83 34.50
C ILE A 500 16.50 58.33 34.53
N ASN A 501 17.25 58.85 33.54
CA ASN A 501 17.60 60.28 33.49
C ASN A 501 16.42 61.16 33.09
N ALA A 502 15.49 60.63 32.28
CA ALA A 502 14.29 61.34 31.85
C ALA A 502 13.13 61.15 32.83
N LEU A 503 13.19 60.10 33.66
CA LEU A 503 12.21 59.79 34.68
C LEU A 503 12.62 60.42 36.01
N ASN A 504 11.68 61.05 36.72
CA ASN A 504 11.90 61.43 38.11
C ASN A 504 11.79 60.19 39.02
N TRP A 505 12.78 59.30 38.92
CA TRP A 505 12.78 58.00 39.58
C TRP A 505 12.79 58.13 41.11
N GLY A 506 13.47 59.14 41.67
CA GLY A 506 13.49 59.38 43.11
C GLY A 506 12.09 59.59 43.67
N ASN A 507 11.33 60.51 43.07
CA ASN A 507 9.95 60.78 43.49
C ASN A 507 9.05 59.56 43.28
N LEU A 508 9.19 58.87 42.14
CA LEU A 508 8.40 57.67 41.86
C LEU A 508 8.70 56.53 42.83
N ARG A 509 9.97 56.30 43.18
CA ARG A 509 10.38 55.26 44.14
C ARG A 509 9.86 55.56 45.53
N THR A 510 9.95 56.80 46.00
CA THR A 510 9.37 57.21 47.28
C THR A 510 7.88 56.92 47.29
N LEU A 511 7.15 57.38 46.27
CA LEU A 511 5.72 57.15 46.11
C LEU A 511 5.35 55.65 46.12
N LEU A 512 6.13 54.82 45.42
CA LEU A 512 5.88 53.37 45.37
C LEU A 512 6.21 52.64 46.67
N THR A 513 7.05 53.22 47.54
CA THR A 513 7.55 52.57 48.77
C THR A 513 6.88 53.06 50.04
N THR A 514 6.21 54.22 50.01
CA THR A 514 5.48 54.80 51.15
C THR A 514 4.13 54.15 51.46
N CYS A 515 3.68 53.18 50.64
CA CYS A 515 2.33 52.60 50.68
C CYS A 515 2.25 51.20 51.28
#